data_AF-X0S6N9-F1
#
_entry.id   AF-X0S6N9-F1
#
_cell.length_a   1.000
_cell.length_b   1.000
_cell.length_c   1.000
_cell.angle_alpha   90.00
_cell.angle_beta   90.00
_cell.angle_gamma   90.00
#
_symmetry.space_group_name_H-M   'P 1'
#
loop_
_entity.id
_entity.type
_entity.pdbx_description
1 polymer ?
#
loop_
_entity_poly.entity_id
_entity_poly.type
_entity_poly.pdbx_seq_one_letter_code
_entity_poly.pdbx_strand_id
1 'polypeptide(L)'
;YLAQNEVVGKSSSAVDALKKASYELRYAAPPSDATETEKEEFRNSNRSNFAVPDSASAVGQVFTQLEGMKKKDSLFHLVTRDYQGANIWVQLKSGDNKDMESVVVDVHAYVQANRPPAELNVNWAGLTYLNVVWQDKMVKGMMSSLISSFVVVLIMMVVLFRSPLYGILAMIPLTVTISFIYGLIGIVGKDYDMPVAILSALTLGLSVDFAIHFLERAREERKKTGTWKNAGKQMFKEPAMAISRNAITIAVGFTPLLVAPLVPYRTVGFFLATIMAVSWLA
;
A
#
# COMPACT_ATOMS: atom_id res chain seq x y z
N TYR A 1 9.93 -18.82 -18.23
CA TYR A 1 9.94 -18.51 -16.79
C TYR A 1 8.63 -17.86 -16.36
N LEU A 2 8.33 -16.60 -16.73
CA LEU A 2 7.07 -15.93 -16.33
C LEU A 2 5.78 -16.73 -16.63
N ALA A 3 5.72 -17.43 -17.76
CA ALA A 3 4.57 -18.28 -18.12
C ALA A 3 4.37 -19.51 -17.21
N GLN A 4 5.36 -19.86 -16.37
CA GLN A 4 5.27 -20.94 -15.38
C GLN A 4 4.74 -20.46 -14.03
N ASN A 5 4.71 -19.14 -13.81
CA ASN A 5 4.15 -18.57 -12.58
C ASN A 5 2.62 -18.54 -12.69
N GLU A 6 1.93 -19.10 -11.68
CA GLU A 6 0.48 -19.28 -11.69
C GLU A 6 -0.31 -17.98 -11.71
N VAL A 7 0.23 -16.88 -11.15
CA VAL A 7 -0.44 -15.58 -11.09
C VAL A 7 -0.23 -14.73 -12.36
N VAL A 8 0.72 -15.11 -13.21
CA VAL A 8 0.95 -14.44 -14.50
C VAL A 8 -0.04 -14.96 -15.54
N GLY A 9 -0.83 -14.06 -16.12
CA GLY A 9 -1.81 -14.37 -17.15
C GLY A 9 -1.20 -14.34 -18.54
N LYS A 10 -0.59 -13.20 -18.91
CA LYS A 10 0.08 -13.01 -20.20
C LYS A 10 1.34 -12.20 -20.01
N SER A 11 2.33 -12.43 -20.85
CA SER A 11 3.50 -11.55 -20.98
C SER A 11 3.69 -11.18 -22.44
N SER A 12 4.19 -9.96 -22.69
CA SER A 12 4.54 -9.49 -24.03
C SER A 12 5.86 -8.75 -23.99
N SER A 13 6.75 -9.09 -24.91
CA SER A 13 8.09 -8.51 -25.01
C SER A 13 8.47 -8.25 -26.47
N ALA A 14 9.54 -7.48 -26.69
CA ALA A 14 10.11 -7.26 -28.01
C ALA A 14 10.56 -8.58 -28.67
N VAL A 15 10.96 -9.58 -27.86
CA VAL A 15 11.34 -10.92 -28.35
C VAL A 15 10.12 -11.65 -28.91
N ASP A 16 8.94 -11.50 -28.30
CA ASP A 16 7.70 -12.10 -28.80
C ASP A 16 7.26 -11.45 -30.12
N ALA A 17 7.38 -10.12 -30.21
CA ALA A 17 7.14 -9.39 -31.45
C ALA A 17 8.11 -9.83 -32.57
N LEU A 18 9.39 -10.03 -32.24
CA LEU A 18 10.40 -10.50 -33.17
C LEU A 18 10.11 -11.92 -33.68
N LYS A 19 9.76 -12.86 -32.79
CA LYS A 19 9.40 -14.24 -33.16
C LYS A 19 8.18 -14.27 -34.08
N LYS A 20 7.16 -13.46 -33.74
CA LYS A 20 5.94 -13.34 -34.53
C LYS A 20 6.22 -12.75 -35.92
N ALA A 21 7.02 -11.69 -35.99
CA ALA A 21 7.41 -11.09 -37.26
C ALA A 21 8.27 -12.05 -38.11
N SER A 22 9.23 -12.76 -37.49
CA SER A 22 10.02 -13.81 -38.16
C SER A 22 9.13 -14.92 -38.74
N TYR A 23 8.13 -15.36 -37.98
CA TYR A 23 7.12 -16.31 -38.44
C TYR A 23 6.32 -15.78 -39.62
N GLU A 24 5.78 -14.57 -39.52
CA GLU A 24 4.97 -13.95 -40.58
C GLU A 24 5.77 -13.76 -41.88
N LEU A 25 7.05 -13.44 -41.79
CA LEU A 25 7.92 -13.25 -42.96
C LEU A 25 8.30 -14.54 -43.67
N ARG A 26 8.38 -15.65 -42.92
CA ARG A 26 8.77 -16.96 -43.45
C ARG A 26 7.56 -17.90 -43.58
N TYR A 27 6.35 -17.38 -43.40
CA TYR A 27 5.14 -18.17 -43.47
C TYR A 27 4.89 -18.65 -44.91
N ALA A 28 4.81 -19.96 -45.10
CA ALA A 28 4.45 -20.57 -46.36
C ALA A 28 3.10 -21.30 -46.20
N ALA A 29 2.11 -20.91 -47.00
CA ALA A 29 0.83 -21.61 -47.05
C ALA A 29 0.97 -22.91 -47.86
N PRO A 30 0.39 -24.04 -47.39
CA PRO A 30 0.37 -25.26 -48.18
C PRO A 30 -0.47 -25.06 -49.46
N PRO A 31 -0.08 -25.68 -50.60
CA PRO A 31 -0.88 -25.70 -51.82
C PRO A 31 -2.30 -26.23 -51.58
N SER A 32 -3.28 -25.77 -52.36
CA SER A 32 -4.69 -26.18 -52.22
C SER A 32 -4.92 -27.67 -52.46
N ASP A 33 -4.03 -28.30 -53.23
CA ASP A 33 -4.00 -29.71 -53.62
C ASP A 33 -3.06 -30.57 -52.77
N ALA A 34 -2.42 -29.99 -51.75
CA ALA A 34 -1.49 -30.70 -50.88
C ALA A 34 -2.16 -31.84 -50.10
N THR A 35 -1.45 -32.97 -50.00
CA THR A 35 -1.78 -34.10 -49.14
C THR A 35 -1.67 -33.72 -47.66
N GLU A 36 -2.31 -34.48 -46.76
CA GLU A 36 -2.24 -34.20 -45.32
C GLU A 36 -0.80 -34.25 -44.77
N THR A 37 0.04 -35.14 -45.33
CA THR A 37 1.47 -35.22 -45.00
C THR A 37 2.21 -33.95 -45.39
N GLU A 38 2.00 -33.45 -46.61
CA GLU A 38 2.60 -32.18 -47.05
C GLU A 38 2.10 -31.01 -46.19
N LYS A 39 0.81 -30.93 -45.90
CA LYS A 39 0.27 -29.90 -44.97
C LYS A 39 0.92 -29.97 -43.59
N GLU A 40 1.24 -31.16 -43.11
CA GLU A 40 1.95 -31.34 -41.84
C GLU A 40 3.41 -30.88 -41.90
N GLU A 41 4.10 -31.12 -43.01
CA GLU A 41 5.45 -30.56 -43.25
C GLU A 41 5.45 -29.03 -43.28
N PHE A 42 4.51 -28.40 -43.99
CA PHE A 42 4.33 -26.95 -43.98
C PHE A 42 4.02 -26.44 -42.56
N ARG A 43 3.18 -27.13 -41.79
CA ARG A 43 2.89 -26.77 -40.39
C ARG A 43 4.14 -26.86 -39.51
N ASN A 44 4.94 -27.91 -39.65
CA ASN A 44 6.17 -28.11 -38.87
C ASN A 44 7.23 -27.07 -39.25
N SER A 45 7.42 -26.80 -40.54
CA SER A 45 8.31 -25.75 -41.03
C SER A 45 7.90 -24.38 -40.50
N ASN A 46 6.62 -24.01 -40.64
CA ASN A 46 6.10 -22.75 -40.11
C ASN A 46 6.26 -22.66 -38.58
N ARG A 47 6.01 -23.73 -37.82
CA ARG A 47 6.24 -23.74 -36.36
C ARG A 47 7.70 -23.47 -36.01
N SER A 48 8.64 -24.01 -36.78
CA SER A 48 10.08 -23.78 -36.58
C SER A 48 10.50 -22.33 -36.84
N ASN A 49 9.74 -21.60 -37.67
CA ASN A 49 9.97 -20.17 -37.95
C ASN A 49 9.55 -19.23 -36.81
N PHE A 50 8.81 -19.71 -35.80
CA PHE A 50 8.47 -18.95 -34.59
C PHE A 50 9.65 -18.90 -33.60
N ALA A 51 10.79 -18.41 -34.07
CA ALA A 51 12.05 -18.33 -33.35
C ALA A 51 12.72 -16.98 -33.54
N VAL A 52 13.65 -16.65 -32.64
CA VAL A 52 14.52 -15.48 -32.81
C VAL A 52 15.48 -15.80 -33.95
N PRO A 53 15.67 -14.90 -34.94
CA PRO A 53 16.63 -15.12 -36.02
C PRO A 53 18.06 -15.35 -35.51
N ASP A 54 18.79 -16.26 -36.15
CA ASP A 54 20.11 -16.73 -35.69
C ASP A 54 21.25 -15.72 -35.86
N SER A 55 21.02 -14.60 -36.56
CA SER A 55 22.04 -13.58 -36.81
C SER A 55 21.55 -12.17 -36.53
N ALA A 56 22.45 -11.31 -36.04
CA ALA A 56 22.15 -9.90 -35.79
C ALA A 56 21.63 -9.15 -37.03
N SER A 57 22.14 -9.50 -38.22
CA SER A 57 21.66 -8.95 -39.50
C SER A 57 20.21 -9.32 -39.77
N ALA A 58 19.83 -10.58 -39.54
CA ALA A 58 18.46 -11.03 -39.70
C ALA A 58 17.52 -10.39 -38.66
N VAL A 59 17.97 -10.23 -37.42
CA VAL A 59 17.22 -9.47 -36.40
C VAL A 59 17.01 -8.02 -36.85
N GLY A 60 18.04 -7.35 -37.37
CA GLY A 60 17.96 -5.99 -37.88
C GLY A 60 16.96 -5.83 -39.02
N GLN A 61 16.91 -6.76 -39.97
CA GLN A 61 15.93 -6.76 -41.05
C GLN A 61 14.49 -6.84 -40.53
N VAL A 62 14.23 -7.75 -39.58
CA VAL A 62 12.90 -7.88 -38.97
C VAL A 62 12.53 -6.62 -38.19
N PHE A 63 13.48 -6.01 -37.48
CA PHE A 63 13.30 -4.74 -36.76
C PHE A 63 12.91 -3.60 -37.72
N THR A 64 13.67 -3.39 -38.81
CA THR A 64 13.36 -2.35 -39.81
C THR A 64 11.97 -2.54 -40.42
N GLN A 65 11.55 -3.79 -40.62
CA GLN A 65 10.23 -4.07 -41.15
C GLN A 65 9.10 -3.84 -40.14
N LEU A 66 9.33 -4.19 -38.87
CA LEU A 66 8.42 -3.88 -37.76
C LEU A 66 8.22 -2.37 -37.59
N GLU A 67 9.24 -1.55 -37.81
CA GLU A 67 9.14 -0.08 -37.79
C GLU A 67 8.21 0.47 -38.86
N GLY A 68 8.15 -0.18 -40.03
CA GLY A 68 7.29 0.21 -41.14
C GLY A 68 5.81 -0.17 -40.98
N MET A 69 5.47 -1.04 -40.02
CA MET A 69 4.10 -1.53 -39.84
C MET A 69 3.26 -0.59 -38.95
N LYS A 70 2.15 -0.06 -39.50
CA LYS A 70 1.19 0.81 -38.79
C LYS A 70 0.36 0.11 -37.69
N LYS A 71 0.54 -1.20 -37.45
CA LYS A 71 -0.35 -2.03 -36.62
C LYS A 71 0.14 -2.20 -35.18
N LYS A 72 -0.82 -2.54 -34.31
CA LYS A 72 -0.75 -2.59 -32.85
C LYS A 72 0.19 -3.72 -32.38
N ASP A 73 1.47 -3.40 -32.29
CA ASP A 73 2.58 -3.94 -31.47
C ASP A 73 3.86 -3.20 -31.91
N SER A 74 3.76 -1.88 -32.13
CA SER A 74 4.86 -1.10 -32.67
C SER A 74 6.08 -1.31 -31.77
N LEU A 75 7.16 -1.82 -32.33
CA LEU A 75 8.40 -2.14 -31.63
C LEU A 75 8.81 -1.05 -30.63
N PHE A 76 8.57 0.23 -30.98
CA PHE A 76 8.83 1.39 -30.14
C PHE A 76 7.96 1.55 -28.88
N HIS A 77 6.91 0.75 -28.71
CA HIS A 77 6.19 0.63 -27.44
C HIS A 77 6.88 -0.35 -26.47
N LEU A 78 7.80 -1.17 -26.98
CA LEU A 78 8.52 -2.20 -26.24
C LEU A 78 10.03 -1.93 -26.16
N VAL A 79 10.59 -1.09 -27.03
CA VAL A 79 12.02 -0.76 -27.08
C VAL A 79 12.20 0.73 -27.36
N THR A 80 13.20 1.36 -26.76
CA THR A 80 13.55 2.76 -27.06
C THR A 80 14.17 2.87 -28.46
N ARG A 81 14.17 4.08 -29.05
CA ARG A 81 14.71 4.31 -30.40
C ARG A 81 16.22 4.12 -30.51
N ASP A 82 16.93 4.27 -29.41
CA ASP A 82 18.37 3.99 -29.29
C ASP A 82 18.67 2.51 -28.95
N TYR A 83 17.62 1.69 -28.82
CA TYR A 83 17.68 0.28 -28.44
C TYR A 83 18.39 -0.01 -27.10
N GLN A 84 18.51 0.99 -26.21
CA GLN A 84 19.14 0.82 -24.90
C GLN A 84 18.15 0.45 -23.78
N GLY A 85 16.85 0.69 -23.98
CA GLY A 85 15.80 0.35 -23.04
C GLY A 85 14.78 -0.59 -23.65
N ALA A 86 14.36 -1.60 -22.91
CA ALA A 86 13.29 -2.50 -23.29
C ALA A 86 12.23 -2.57 -22.19
N ASN A 87 10.97 -2.66 -22.58
CA ASN A 87 9.83 -2.84 -21.72
C ASN A 87 9.26 -4.25 -21.91
N ILE A 88 9.05 -4.95 -20.81
CA ILE A 88 8.38 -6.26 -20.78
C ILE A 88 7.05 -6.05 -20.09
N TRP A 89 5.96 -6.27 -20.82
CA TRP A 89 4.63 -6.17 -20.26
C TRP A 89 4.25 -7.49 -19.61
N VAL A 90 3.84 -7.44 -18.34
CA VAL A 90 3.38 -8.60 -17.59
C VAL A 90 1.96 -8.30 -17.11
N GLN A 91 1.00 -9.09 -17.58
CA GLN A 91 -0.38 -9.05 -17.15
C GLN A 91 -0.60 -10.14 -16.10
N LEU A 92 -0.92 -9.72 -14.89
CA LEU A 92 -1.35 -10.62 -13.82
C LEU A 92 -2.81 -11.06 -14.04
N LYS A 93 -3.15 -12.25 -13.54
CA LYS A 93 -4.53 -12.76 -13.51
C LYS A 93 -5.39 -12.06 -12.45
N SER A 94 -4.75 -11.38 -11.51
CA SER A 94 -5.33 -10.77 -10.33
C SER A 94 -4.73 -9.38 -10.10
N GLY A 95 -5.50 -8.51 -9.44
CA GLY A 95 -5.06 -7.18 -9.01
C GLY A 95 -4.53 -7.14 -7.58
N ASP A 96 -4.35 -8.30 -6.92
CA ASP A 96 -3.84 -8.40 -5.57
C ASP A 96 -2.36 -7.98 -5.50
N ASN A 97 -2.03 -7.20 -4.48
CA ASN A 97 -0.67 -6.73 -4.23
C ASN A 97 0.28 -7.88 -3.90
N LYS A 98 -0.20 -8.95 -3.24
CA LYS A 98 0.61 -10.15 -2.93
C LYS A 98 1.05 -10.89 -4.19
N ASP A 99 0.17 -10.98 -5.18
CA ASP A 99 0.48 -11.61 -6.46
C ASP A 99 1.58 -10.82 -7.19
N MET A 100 1.48 -9.49 -7.17
CA MET A 100 2.52 -8.63 -7.73
C MET A 100 3.85 -8.77 -6.97
N GLU A 101 3.84 -8.81 -5.64
CA GLU A 101 5.04 -9.04 -4.83
C GLU A 101 5.71 -10.38 -5.17
N SER A 102 4.93 -11.46 -5.30
CA SER A 102 5.45 -12.77 -5.71
C SER A 102 6.15 -12.70 -7.08
N VAL A 103 5.53 -12.04 -8.07
CA VAL A 103 6.14 -11.89 -9.39
C VAL A 103 7.43 -11.05 -9.34
N VAL A 104 7.46 -9.98 -8.51
CA VAL A 104 8.67 -9.17 -8.33
C VAL A 104 9.81 -10.02 -7.77
N VAL A 105 9.53 -10.82 -6.74
CA VAL A 105 10.51 -11.72 -6.11
C VAL A 105 11.02 -12.76 -7.10
N ASP A 106 10.12 -13.43 -7.81
CA ASP A 106 10.46 -14.47 -8.78
C ASP A 106 11.33 -13.94 -9.92
N VAL A 107 10.95 -12.80 -10.51
CA VAL A 107 11.74 -12.18 -11.58
C VAL A 107 13.09 -11.70 -11.07
N HIS A 108 13.16 -11.14 -9.85
CA HIS A 108 14.43 -10.73 -9.26
C HIS A 108 15.35 -11.94 -9.04
N ALA A 109 14.82 -13.05 -8.51
CA ALA A 109 15.56 -14.29 -8.34
C ALA A 109 16.04 -14.85 -9.68
N TYR A 110 15.20 -14.83 -10.73
CA TYR A 110 15.58 -15.26 -12.07
C TYR A 110 16.71 -14.42 -12.67
N VAL A 111 16.64 -13.08 -12.54
CA VAL A 111 17.68 -12.16 -13.04
C VAL A 111 19.01 -12.36 -12.29
N GLN A 112 18.96 -12.61 -10.98
CA GLN A 112 20.17 -12.91 -10.22
C GLN A 112 20.78 -14.27 -10.59
N ALA A 113 19.97 -15.29 -10.84
CA ALA A 113 20.43 -16.61 -11.24
C ALA A 113 20.94 -16.65 -12.69
N ASN A 114 20.39 -15.82 -13.58
CA ASN A 114 20.71 -15.78 -15.01
C ASN A 114 21.32 -14.42 -15.37
N ARG A 115 22.50 -14.13 -14.80
CA ARG A 115 23.14 -12.83 -15.01
C ARG A 115 23.45 -12.62 -16.50
N PRO A 116 22.94 -11.55 -17.11
CA PRO A 116 23.25 -11.20 -18.49
C PRO A 116 24.75 -10.85 -18.66
N PRO A 117 25.30 -10.99 -19.89
CA PRO A 117 26.68 -10.64 -20.19
C PRO A 117 26.99 -9.13 -20.08
N ALA A 118 25.96 -8.28 -20.05
CA ALA A 118 26.08 -6.84 -19.82
C ALA A 118 25.26 -6.44 -18.58
N GLU A 119 25.69 -5.42 -17.84
CA GLU A 119 24.94 -4.92 -16.69
C GLU A 119 23.54 -4.43 -17.13
N LEU A 120 22.50 -5.01 -16.55
CA LEU A 120 21.11 -4.62 -16.79
C LEU A 120 20.54 -3.93 -15.55
N ASN A 121 19.94 -2.75 -15.76
CA ASN A 121 19.13 -2.11 -14.73
C ASN A 121 17.66 -2.48 -14.95
N VAL A 122 17.11 -3.28 -14.03
CA VAL A 122 15.73 -3.77 -14.10
C VAL A 122 14.86 -2.98 -13.13
N ASN A 123 13.90 -2.23 -13.67
CA ASN A 123 12.96 -1.44 -12.89
C ASN A 123 11.53 -1.86 -13.18
N TRP A 124 10.66 -1.64 -12.19
CA TRP A 124 9.24 -1.94 -12.28
C TRP A 124 8.41 -0.68 -12.49
N ALA A 125 7.30 -0.84 -13.19
CA ALA A 125 6.32 0.20 -13.44
C ALA A 125 4.92 -0.42 -13.52
N GLY A 126 3.90 0.44 -13.63
CA GLY A 126 2.51 0.05 -13.73
C GLY A 126 1.75 0.14 -12.40
N LEU A 127 0.43 0.22 -12.50
CA LEU A 127 -0.45 0.53 -11.38
C LEU A 127 -0.33 -0.51 -10.25
N THR A 128 -0.26 -1.81 -10.58
CA THR A 128 -0.18 -2.86 -9.57
C THR A 128 1.12 -2.79 -8.76
N TYR A 129 2.26 -2.55 -9.41
CA TYR A 129 3.53 -2.35 -8.70
C TYR A 129 3.54 -1.05 -7.88
N LEU A 130 2.99 0.04 -8.44
CA LEU A 130 2.85 1.30 -7.72
C LEU A 130 1.99 1.14 -6.46
N ASN A 131 0.91 0.36 -6.52
CA ASN A 131 0.05 0.08 -5.37
C ASN A 131 0.80 -0.68 -4.27
N VAL A 132 1.63 -1.66 -4.61
CA VAL A 132 2.50 -2.38 -3.66
C VAL A 132 3.44 -1.41 -2.95
N VAL A 133 4.19 -0.62 -3.73
CA VAL A 133 5.17 0.34 -3.17
C VAL A 133 4.47 1.43 -2.35
N TRP A 134 3.32 1.91 -2.81
CA TRP A 134 2.51 2.88 -2.11
C TRP A 134 2.05 2.31 -0.76
N GLN A 135 1.46 1.11 -0.75
CA GLN A 135 0.97 0.47 0.46
C GLN A 135 2.11 0.23 1.46
N ASP A 136 3.25 -0.30 1.02
CA ASP A 136 4.41 -0.53 1.89
C ASP A 136 4.91 0.77 2.54
N LYS A 137 5.13 1.82 1.73
CA LYS A 137 5.58 3.13 2.22
C LYS A 137 4.55 3.77 3.14
N MET A 138 3.27 3.65 2.80
CA MET A 138 2.18 4.20 3.57
C MET A 138 2.08 3.53 4.94
N VAL A 139 2.06 2.18 5.01
CA VAL A 139 1.95 1.43 6.27
C VAL A 139 3.16 1.71 7.17
N LYS A 140 4.39 1.64 6.63
CA LYS A 140 5.62 1.95 7.38
C LYS A 140 5.63 3.39 7.87
N GLY A 141 5.26 4.33 7.01
CA GLY A 141 5.18 5.75 7.34
C GLY A 141 4.19 6.01 8.48
N MET A 142 2.99 5.44 8.38
CA MET A 142 1.95 5.59 9.40
C MET A 142 2.33 4.97 10.74
N MET A 143 2.93 3.78 10.74
CA MET A 143 3.42 3.15 11.96
C MET A 143 4.54 3.98 12.62
N SER A 144 5.48 4.47 11.81
CA SER A 144 6.55 5.36 12.29
C SER A 144 5.97 6.66 12.87
N SER A 145 5.00 7.28 12.20
CA SER A 145 4.30 8.47 12.68
C SER A 145 3.58 8.23 14.00
N LEU A 146 2.89 7.10 14.17
CA LEU A 146 2.23 6.74 15.42
C LEU A 146 3.23 6.63 16.58
N ILE A 147 4.30 5.84 16.39
CA ILE A 147 5.30 5.58 17.43
C ILE A 147 6.04 6.87 17.80
N SER A 148 6.50 7.62 16.80
CA SER A 148 7.18 8.90 17.02
C SER A 148 6.28 9.92 17.72
N SER A 149 5.02 10.04 17.32
CA SER A 149 4.07 10.95 17.97
C SER A 149 3.77 10.53 19.40
N PHE A 150 3.63 9.23 19.68
CA PHE A 150 3.46 8.72 21.04
C PHE A 150 4.65 9.09 21.95
N VAL A 151 5.88 8.95 21.45
CA VAL A 151 7.10 9.36 22.17
C VAL A 151 7.15 10.86 22.39
N VAL A 152 6.82 11.66 21.38
CA VAL A 152 6.78 13.13 21.50
C VAL A 152 5.75 13.57 22.54
N VAL A 153 4.54 13.00 22.51
CA VAL A 153 3.49 13.30 23.51
C VAL A 153 3.94 12.90 24.91
N LEU A 154 4.57 11.73 25.09
CA LEU A 154 5.14 11.33 26.38
C LEU A 154 6.16 12.37 26.89
N ILE A 155 7.10 12.79 26.04
CA ILE A 155 8.10 13.82 26.41
C ILE A 155 7.40 15.12 26.80
N MET A 156 6.41 15.56 26.03
CA MET A 156 5.62 16.75 26.34
C MET A 156 4.92 16.64 27.70
N MET A 157 4.34 15.48 28.02
CA MET A 157 3.67 15.25 29.31
C MET A 157 4.67 15.27 30.47
N VAL A 158 5.85 14.65 30.31
CA VAL A 158 6.91 14.69 31.32
C VAL A 158 7.37 16.12 31.58
N VAL A 159 7.52 16.94 30.53
CA VAL A 159 7.88 18.36 30.63
C VAL A 159 6.76 19.16 31.30
N LEU A 160 5.52 18.98 30.88
CA LEU A 160 4.34 19.67 31.41
C LEU A 160 4.17 19.44 32.92
N PHE A 161 4.20 18.18 33.34
CA PHE A 161 4.04 17.80 34.74
C PHE A 161 5.32 17.96 35.56
N ARG A 162 6.46 18.23 34.92
CA ARG A 162 7.81 18.23 35.50
C ARG A 162 8.11 16.96 36.30
N SER A 163 7.59 15.83 35.84
CA SER A 163 7.67 14.55 36.55
C SER A 163 7.42 13.38 35.60
N PRO A 164 8.38 12.43 35.50
CA PRO A 164 8.22 11.24 34.67
C PRO A 164 6.99 10.40 35.06
N LEU A 165 6.71 10.30 36.36
CA LEU A 165 5.59 9.51 36.86
C LEU A 165 4.23 10.06 36.40
N TYR A 166 4.00 11.37 36.54
CA TYR A 166 2.77 11.99 36.05
C TYR A 166 2.70 12.02 34.53
N GLY A 167 3.85 12.13 33.85
CA GLY A 167 3.92 12.02 32.40
C GLY A 167 3.44 10.65 31.90
N ILE A 168 3.94 9.56 32.49
CA ILE A 168 3.49 8.20 32.17
C ILE A 168 2.03 7.99 32.55
N LEU A 169 1.59 8.53 33.69
CA LEU A 169 0.20 8.45 34.13
C LEU A 169 -0.76 9.12 33.13
N ALA A 170 -0.34 10.25 32.53
CA ALA A 170 -1.12 10.94 31.51
C ALA A 170 -1.23 10.15 30.18
N MET A 171 -0.31 9.22 29.93
CA MET A 171 -0.33 8.35 28.75
C MET A 171 -1.29 7.17 28.88
N ILE A 172 -1.79 6.86 30.08
CA ILE A 172 -2.65 5.68 30.31
C ILE A 172 -3.96 5.79 29.52
N PRO A 173 -4.76 6.87 29.64
CA PRO A 173 -6.03 6.97 28.90
C PRO A 173 -5.82 6.90 27.39
N LEU A 174 -4.73 7.52 26.93
CA LEU A 174 -4.33 7.47 25.53
C LEU A 174 -4.01 6.05 25.05
N THR A 175 -3.22 5.30 25.84
CA THR A 175 -2.83 3.92 25.50
C THR A 175 -4.04 3.00 25.47
N VAL A 176 -4.95 3.14 26.44
CA VAL A 176 -6.21 2.40 26.50
C VAL A 176 -7.07 2.69 25.26
N THR A 177 -7.20 3.96 24.90
CA THR A 177 -8.01 4.38 23.75
C THR A 177 -7.44 3.87 22.43
N ILE A 178 -6.13 4.01 22.19
CA ILE A 178 -5.46 3.50 20.99
C ILE A 178 -5.60 1.98 20.89
N SER A 179 -5.37 1.26 22.00
CA SER A 179 -5.48 -0.20 22.03
C SER A 179 -6.91 -0.66 21.74
N PHE A 180 -7.91 0.06 22.27
CA PHE A 180 -9.31 -0.23 22.02
C PHE A 180 -9.68 -0.02 20.55
N ILE A 181 -9.25 1.08 19.92
CA ILE A 181 -9.53 1.36 18.50
C ILE A 181 -8.97 0.27 17.61
N TYR A 182 -7.68 -0.04 17.76
CA TYR A 182 -7.05 -1.05 16.90
C TYR A 182 -7.59 -2.45 17.18
N GLY A 183 -7.94 -2.74 18.44
CA GLY A 183 -8.67 -3.96 18.80
C GLY A 183 -10.01 -4.03 18.07
N LEU A 184 -10.80 -2.94 18.11
CA LEU A 184 -12.10 -2.86 17.45
C LEU A 184 -11.98 -2.98 15.92
N ILE A 185 -11.01 -2.30 15.30
CA ILE A 185 -10.74 -2.39 13.86
C ILE A 185 -10.36 -3.82 13.47
N GLY A 186 -9.51 -4.48 14.27
CA GLY A 186 -9.13 -5.87 14.08
C GLY A 186 -10.31 -6.84 14.19
N ILE A 187 -11.21 -6.63 15.16
CA ILE A 187 -12.43 -7.44 15.33
C ILE A 187 -13.41 -7.23 14.18
N VAL A 188 -13.57 -6.00 13.70
CA VAL A 188 -14.42 -5.67 12.54
C VAL A 188 -13.84 -6.25 11.24
N GLY A 189 -12.56 -6.65 11.24
CA GLY A 189 -11.88 -7.16 10.05
C GLY A 189 -11.62 -6.08 9.00
N LYS A 190 -11.56 -4.81 9.42
CA LYS A 190 -11.24 -3.69 8.52
C LYS A 190 -9.72 -3.59 8.37
N ASP A 191 -9.25 -3.51 7.13
CA ASP A 191 -7.84 -3.28 6.85
C ASP A 191 -7.34 -1.95 7.41
N TYR A 192 -6.08 -1.93 7.83
CA TYR A 192 -5.40 -0.71 8.23
C TYR A 192 -5.16 0.16 6.99
N ASP A 193 -5.99 1.19 6.83
CA ASP A 193 -5.96 2.11 5.70
C ASP A 193 -5.59 3.54 6.13
N MET A 194 -5.46 4.44 5.16
CA MET A 194 -5.11 5.83 5.40
C MET A 194 -6.07 6.56 6.37
N PRO A 195 -7.40 6.40 6.25
CA PRO A 195 -8.35 6.91 7.25
C PRO A 195 -8.08 6.44 8.68
N VAL A 196 -7.77 5.15 8.87
CA VAL A 196 -7.43 4.59 10.19
C VAL A 196 -6.14 5.20 10.75
N ALA A 197 -5.14 5.45 9.91
CA ALA A 197 -3.92 6.11 10.37
C ALA A 197 -4.15 7.57 10.79
N ILE A 198 -4.94 8.32 10.03
CA ILE A 198 -5.31 9.70 10.38
C ILE A 198 -6.07 9.72 11.72
N LEU A 199 -7.00 8.79 11.90
CA LEU A 199 -7.75 8.61 13.15
C LEU A 199 -6.81 8.43 14.34
N SER A 200 -5.73 7.67 14.17
CA SER A 200 -4.76 7.37 15.21
C SER A 200 -3.96 8.61 15.62
N ALA A 201 -3.55 9.42 14.65
CA ALA A 201 -2.89 10.70 14.90
C ALA A 201 -3.82 11.71 15.59
N LEU A 202 -5.09 11.79 15.18
CA LEU A 202 -6.09 12.66 15.83
C LEU A 202 -6.38 12.21 17.28
N THR A 203 -6.47 10.90 17.51
CA THR A 203 -6.68 10.32 18.84
C THR A 203 -5.56 10.70 19.80
N LEU A 204 -4.30 10.68 19.35
CA LEU A 204 -3.15 11.06 20.17
C LEU A 204 -3.31 12.45 20.80
N GLY A 205 -3.79 13.43 20.02
CA GLY A 205 -4.03 14.79 20.52
C GLY A 205 -5.27 14.87 21.41
N LEU A 206 -6.40 14.32 20.96
CA LEU A 206 -7.67 14.48 21.67
C LEU A 206 -7.72 13.70 23.00
N SER A 207 -7.15 12.51 23.04
CA SER A 207 -7.18 11.67 24.24
C SER A 207 -6.26 12.16 25.36
N VAL A 208 -5.13 12.78 25.01
CA VAL A 208 -4.21 13.29 26.04
C VAL A 208 -4.78 14.51 26.75
N ASP A 209 -5.62 15.32 26.08
CA ASP A 209 -6.23 16.51 26.67
C ASP A 209 -7.08 16.19 27.90
N PHE A 210 -7.86 15.11 27.86
CA PHE A 210 -8.65 14.68 29.02
C PHE A 210 -7.76 14.25 30.19
N ALA A 211 -6.68 13.53 29.90
CA ALA A 211 -5.70 13.13 30.92
C ALA A 211 -5.02 14.36 31.55
N ILE A 212 -4.67 15.36 30.74
CA ILE A 212 -4.08 16.62 31.20
C ILE A 212 -5.03 17.33 32.16
N HIS A 213 -6.25 17.62 31.71
CA HIS A 213 -7.24 18.33 32.52
C HIS A 213 -7.58 17.57 33.80
N PHE A 214 -7.71 16.24 33.73
CA PHE A 214 -7.99 15.42 34.89
C PHE A 214 -6.84 15.45 35.90
N LEU A 215 -5.60 15.24 35.45
CA LEU A 215 -4.44 15.19 36.34
C LEU A 215 -4.09 16.57 36.92
N GLU A 216 -4.18 17.62 36.12
CA GLU A 216 -3.97 18.99 36.59
C GLU A 216 -4.97 19.33 37.69
N ARG A 217 -6.26 19.12 37.43
CA ARG A 217 -7.30 19.44 38.41
C ARG A 217 -7.23 18.55 39.64
N ALA A 218 -6.85 17.27 39.50
CA ALA A 218 -6.64 16.38 40.63
C ALA A 218 -5.49 16.88 41.53
N ARG A 219 -4.42 17.41 40.94
CA ARG A 219 -3.30 18.00 41.69
C ARG A 219 -3.70 19.30 42.38
N GLU A 220 -4.48 20.15 41.73
CA GLU A 220 -5.02 21.36 42.34
C GLU A 220 -5.93 21.05 43.54
N GLU A 221 -6.87 20.12 43.38
CA GLU A 221 -7.76 19.72 44.46
C GLU A 221 -6.99 19.06 45.60
N ARG A 222 -5.97 18.24 45.31
CA ARG A 222 -5.08 17.70 46.36
C ARG A 222 -4.39 18.80 47.15
N LYS A 223 -3.89 19.86 46.48
CA LYS A 223 -3.27 21.00 47.17
C LYS A 223 -4.26 21.71 48.10
N LYS A 224 -5.55 21.79 47.72
CA LYS A 224 -6.62 22.42 48.52
C LYS A 224 -7.09 21.53 49.68
N THR A 225 -7.28 20.23 49.44
CA THR A 225 -7.89 19.30 50.40
C THR A 225 -6.89 18.55 51.28
N GLY A 226 -5.58 18.67 51.00
CA GLY A 226 -4.48 18.04 51.73
C GLY A 226 -4.31 16.53 51.49
N THR A 227 -5.38 15.80 51.14
CA THR A 227 -5.37 14.35 50.91
C THR A 227 -5.94 13.97 49.55
N TRP A 228 -5.41 12.89 48.94
CA TRP A 228 -5.92 12.34 47.68
C TRP A 228 -7.36 11.81 47.79
N LYS A 229 -7.74 11.27 48.96
CA LYS A 229 -9.10 10.77 49.21
C LYS A 229 -10.14 11.89 49.09
N ASN A 230 -9.86 13.06 49.65
CA ASN A 230 -10.74 14.21 49.57
C ASN A 230 -10.69 14.86 48.18
N ALA A 231 -9.49 14.93 47.57
CA ALA A 231 -9.33 15.44 46.21
C ALA A 231 -10.14 14.62 45.19
N GLY A 232 -10.11 13.28 45.30
CA GLY A 232 -10.92 12.40 44.47
C GLY A 232 -12.41 12.71 44.58
N LYS A 233 -12.93 12.89 45.80
CA LYS A 233 -14.36 13.27 45.99
C LYS A 233 -14.71 14.61 45.35
N GLN A 234 -13.78 15.57 45.32
CA GLN A 234 -14.01 16.87 44.68
C GLN A 234 -13.87 16.78 43.15
N MET A 235 -12.95 15.95 42.65
CA MET A 235 -12.77 15.71 41.22
C MET A 235 -14.03 15.20 40.53
N PHE A 236 -14.77 14.29 41.18
CA PHE A 236 -16.01 13.75 40.62
C PHE A 236 -17.24 14.67 40.74
N LYS A 237 -17.06 15.92 41.17
CA LYS A 237 -18.12 16.94 41.14
C LYS A 237 -18.00 17.79 39.87
N GLU A 238 -17.63 19.05 40.03
CA GLU A 238 -17.54 20.02 38.95
C GLU A 238 -16.47 19.65 37.90
N PRO A 239 -15.25 19.18 38.26
CA PRO A 239 -14.22 18.86 37.26
C PRO A 239 -14.61 17.75 36.29
N ALA A 240 -15.09 16.61 36.80
CA ALA A 240 -15.54 15.51 35.96
C ALA A 240 -16.71 15.94 35.06
N MET A 241 -17.64 16.75 35.56
CA MET A 241 -18.74 17.30 34.76
C MET A 241 -18.24 18.22 33.64
N ALA A 242 -17.23 19.05 33.90
CA ALA A 242 -16.62 19.91 32.89
C ALA A 242 -15.93 19.09 31.80
N ILE A 243 -15.13 18.09 32.18
CA ILE A 243 -14.45 17.18 31.24
C ILE A 243 -15.48 16.41 30.39
N SER A 244 -16.55 15.92 31.02
CA SER A 244 -17.63 15.20 30.33
C SER A 244 -18.35 16.05 29.30
N ARG A 245 -18.65 17.32 29.64
CA ARG A 245 -19.27 18.26 28.69
C ARG A 245 -18.36 18.53 27.49
N ASN A 246 -17.05 18.64 27.71
CA ASN A 246 -16.09 18.79 26.62
C ASN A 246 -16.09 17.56 25.70
N ALA A 247 -16.02 16.35 26.28
CA ALA A 247 -16.06 15.11 25.52
C ALA A 247 -17.33 14.98 24.66
N ILE A 248 -18.51 15.30 25.22
CA ILE A 248 -19.77 15.31 24.47
C ILE A 248 -19.74 16.34 23.33
N THR A 249 -19.23 17.54 23.60
CA THR A 249 -19.16 18.62 22.60
C THR A 249 -18.28 18.20 21.41
N ILE A 250 -17.12 17.61 21.69
CA ILE A 250 -16.21 17.12 20.65
C ILE A 250 -16.84 15.95 19.89
N ALA A 251 -17.44 14.98 20.60
CA ALA A 251 -18.11 13.85 19.97
C ALA A 251 -19.23 14.30 19.02
N VAL A 252 -20.08 15.22 19.46
CA VAL A 252 -21.14 15.83 18.63
C VAL A 252 -20.52 16.61 17.47
N GLY A 253 -19.43 17.34 17.68
CA GLY A 253 -18.71 18.08 16.63
C GLY A 253 -18.20 17.22 15.47
N PHE A 254 -17.92 15.92 15.72
CA PHE A 254 -17.52 14.98 14.68
C PHE A 254 -18.70 14.24 14.01
N THR A 255 -19.92 14.32 14.54
CA THR A 255 -21.10 13.67 13.93
C THR A 255 -21.45 14.15 12.51
N PRO A 256 -21.20 15.40 12.07
CA PRO A 256 -21.46 15.81 10.69
C PRO A 256 -20.69 14.99 9.63
N LEU A 257 -19.54 14.41 9.99
CA LEU A 257 -18.77 13.52 9.09
C LEU A 257 -19.54 12.26 8.71
N LEU A 258 -20.54 11.85 9.50
CA LEU A 258 -21.39 10.69 9.21
C LEU A 258 -22.29 10.91 7.98
N VAL A 259 -22.53 12.16 7.60
CA VAL A 259 -23.35 12.54 6.43
C VAL A 259 -22.47 12.70 5.18
N ALA A 260 -21.14 12.58 5.30
CA ALA A 260 -20.23 12.75 4.18
C ALA A 260 -20.44 11.68 3.08
N PRO A 261 -20.38 12.05 1.79
CA PRO A 261 -20.62 11.12 0.69
C PRO A 261 -19.56 10.00 0.65
N LEU A 262 -18.30 10.36 0.96
CA LEU A 262 -17.16 9.46 0.95
C LEU A 262 -17.13 8.60 2.23
N VAL A 263 -17.10 7.27 2.05
CA VAL A 263 -17.01 6.27 3.12
C VAL A 263 -15.84 6.52 4.11
N PRO A 264 -14.63 6.93 3.65
CA PRO A 264 -13.54 7.30 4.55
C PRO A 264 -13.93 8.29 5.65
N TYR A 265 -14.67 9.34 5.32
CA TYR A 265 -15.06 10.37 6.28
C TYR A 265 -16.10 9.86 7.27
N ARG A 266 -17.07 9.07 6.80
CA ARG A 266 -18.06 8.42 7.68
C ARG A 266 -17.40 7.51 8.69
N THR A 267 -16.40 6.75 8.23
CA THR A 267 -15.60 5.85 9.08
C THR A 267 -14.87 6.63 10.16
N VAL A 268 -14.17 7.71 9.78
CA VAL A 268 -13.49 8.60 10.74
C VAL A 268 -14.47 9.21 11.73
N GLY A 269 -15.63 9.69 11.29
CA GLY A 269 -16.66 10.26 12.17
C GLY A 269 -17.17 9.27 13.21
N PHE A 270 -17.49 8.04 12.79
CA PHE A 270 -17.96 6.98 13.70
C PHE A 270 -16.90 6.60 14.73
N PHE A 271 -15.66 6.39 14.29
CA PHE A 271 -14.59 6.02 15.20
C PHE A 271 -14.26 7.18 16.15
N LEU A 272 -14.16 8.42 15.69
CA LEU A 272 -13.87 9.56 16.58
C LEU A 272 -14.92 9.72 17.69
N ALA A 273 -16.20 9.58 17.37
CA ALA A 273 -17.25 9.60 18.39
C ALA A 273 -17.06 8.49 19.45
N THR A 274 -16.72 7.27 19.00
CA THR A 274 -16.45 6.13 19.88
C THR A 274 -15.19 6.36 20.74
N ILE A 275 -14.16 6.94 20.15
CA ILE A 275 -12.88 7.27 20.80
C ILE A 275 -13.07 8.29 21.89
N MET A 276 -13.88 9.33 21.65
CA MET A 276 -14.18 10.33 22.67
C MET A 276 -14.89 9.70 23.87
N ALA A 277 -15.82 8.77 23.63
CA ALA A 277 -16.49 8.05 24.71
C ALA A 277 -15.52 7.16 25.51
N VAL A 278 -14.68 6.39 24.83
CA VAL A 278 -13.70 5.48 25.47
C VAL A 278 -12.63 6.27 26.23
N SER A 279 -12.09 7.32 25.62
CA SER A 279 -11.05 8.16 26.21
C SER A 279 -11.54 8.98 27.39
N TRP A 280 -12.84 9.29 27.45
CA TRP A 280 -13.46 9.93 28.60
C TRP A 280 -13.66 8.97 29.77
N LEU A 281 -13.90 7.68 29.48
CA LEU A 281 -14.05 6.63 30.49
C LEU A 281 -12.72 6.13 31.07
N ALA A 282 -11.67 6.14 30.25
CA ALA A 282 -10.32 5.69 30.60
C ALA A 282 -9.57 6.71 31.48
#